data_AF-A0A2S9FR12-F1
#
_entry.id   AF-A0A2S9FR12-F1
#
_cell.length_a   1.000
_cell.length_b   1.000
_cell.length_c   1.000
_cell.angle_alpha   90.00
_cell.angle_beta   90.00
_cell.angle_gamma   90.00
#
_symmetry.space_group_name_H-M   'P 1'
#
loop_
_entity.id
_entity.type
_entity.pdbx_description
1 polymer ?
#
loop_
_entity_poly.entity_id
_entity_poly.type
_entity_poly.pdbx_seq_one_letter_code
_entity_poly.pdbx_strand_id
1 'polypeptide(L)'
;AIFLRGMTTAEIARWTAAMIASGERLDFSDLRRDGKPLRLVDKHSTGGVGDKITIPLVPVVMACGGAVPQAAGRGLGHTGGTLDKLESIPGFTAEITKV
;
A
#
# COMPACT_ATOMS: atom_id res chain seq x y z
N ALA A 1 -15.09 -21.12 -6.32
CA ALA A 1 -14.83 -22.09 -5.24
C ALA A 1 -14.62 -21.40 -3.89
N ILE A 2 -13.58 -20.56 -3.74
CA ILE A 2 -13.26 -19.85 -2.48
C ILE A 2 -14.42 -18.97 -1.99
N PHE A 3 -15.01 -18.12 -2.85
CA PHE A 3 -16.16 -17.28 -2.46
C PHE A 3 -17.33 -18.08 -1.85
N LEU A 4 -17.60 -19.29 -2.37
CA LEU A 4 -18.72 -20.11 -1.94
C LEU A 4 -18.42 -21.03 -0.75
N ARG A 5 -17.13 -21.26 -0.43
CA ARG A 5 -16.72 -22.25 0.59
C ARG A 5 -15.80 -21.68 1.68
N GLY A 6 -15.34 -20.45 1.53
CA GLY A 6 -14.38 -19.82 2.43
C GLY A 6 -13.00 -20.48 2.41
N MET A 7 -12.17 -20.07 3.36
CA MET A 7 -10.87 -20.62 3.69
C MET A 7 -10.67 -20.52 5.21
N THR A 8 -9.99 -21.50 5.79
CA THR A 8 -9.51 -21.44 7.18
C THR A 8 -8.38 -20.43 7.32
N THR A 9 -8.11 -19.95 8.53
CA THR A 9 -6.98 -19.04 8.81
C THR A 9 -5.64 -19.61 8.34
N ALA A 10 -5.43 -20.93 8.48
CA ALA A 10 -4.21 -21.59 8.02
C ALA A 10 -4.08 -21.58 6.49
N GLU A 11 -5.19 -21.76 5.78
CA GLU A 11 -5.21 -21.66 4.31
C GLU A 11 -4.97 -20.23 3.84
N ILE A 12 -5.60 -19.23 4.49
CA ILE A 12 -5.39 -17.81 4.20
C ILE A 12 -3.92 -17.45 4.40
N ALA A 13 -3.32 -17.83 5.53
CA ALA A 13 -1.91 -17.55 5.83
C ALA A 13 -0.96 -18.17 4.78
N ARG A 14 -1.20 -19.43 4.36
CA ARG A 14 -0.42 -20.06 3.29
C ARG A 14 -0.57 -19.34 1.96
N TRP A 15 -1.79 -18.93 1.63
CA TRP A 15 -2.06 -18.21 0.39
C TRP A 15 -1.40 -16.83 0.37
N THR A 16 -1.50 -16.07 1.47
CA THR A 16 -0.79 -14.78 1.64
C THR A 16 0.72 -14.97 1.52
N ALA A 17 1.30 -16.00 2.14
CA ALA A 17 2.74 -16.27 2.03
C ALA A 17 3.16 -16.60 0.60
N ALA A 18 2.34 -17.36 -0.15
CA ALA A 18 2.60 -17.64 -1.55
C ALA A 18 2.55 -16.38 -2.43
N MET A 19 1.60 -15.45 -2.17
CA MET A 19 1.54 -14.16 -2.86
C MET A 19 2.75 -13.27 -2.55
N ILE A 20 3.22 -13.26 -1.30
CA ILE A 20 4.46 -12.54 -0.92
C ILE A 20 5.68 -13.12 -1.66
N ALA A 21 5.72 -14.45 -1.84
CA ALA A 21 6.84 -15.13 -2.48
C ALA A 21 6.81 -15.11 -4.02
N SER A 22 5.72 -14.63 -4.65
CA SER A 22 5.61 -14.61 -6.11
C SER A 22 6.31 -13.42 -6.79
N GLY A 23 6.91 -12.52 -6.01
CA GLY A 23 7.59 -11.33 -6.52
C GLY A 23 8.76 -10.91 -5.63
N GLU A 24 9.25 -9.71 -5.87
CA GLU A 24 10.38 -9.16 -5.12
C GLU A 24 9.95 -8.59 -3.76
N ARG A 25 10.88 -8.65 -2.80
CA ARG A 25 10.73 -7.99 -1.51
C ARG A 25 11.54 -6.71 -1.53
N LEU A 26 10.83 -5.59 -1.44
CA LEU A 26 11.48 -4.28 -1.36
C LEU A 26 12.16 -4.14 0.02
N ASP A 27 13.47 -3.88 0.01
CA ASP A 27 14.20 -3.44 1.20
C ASP A 27 14.18 -1.90 1.25
N PHE A 28 13.88 -1.35 2.42
CA PHE A 28 13.82 0.10 2.69
C PHE A 28 14.80 0.53 3.78
N SER A 29 15.82 -0.30 4.06
CA SER A 29 16.88 -0.03 5.03
C SER A 29 17.67 1.27 4.73
N ASP A 30 17.62 1.71 3.48
CA ASP A 30 18.19 2.95 2.94
C ASP A 30 17.40 4.21 3.31
N LEU A 31 16.14 4.09 3.74
CA LEU A 31 15.34 5.24 4.18
C LEU A 31 15.81 5.74 5.54
N ARG A 32 16.61 6.82 5.52
CA ARG A 32 17.25 7.40 6.71
C ARG A 32 17.14 8.91 6.73
N ARG A 33 17.15 9.50 7.93
CA ARG A 33 17.29 10.95 8.17
C ARG A 33 18.35 11.16 9.25
N ASP A 34 19.32 12.03 8.99
CA ASP A 34 20.45 12.33 9.88
C ASP A 34 21.18 11.07 10.38
N GLY A 35 21.41 10.12 9.46
CA GLY A 35 22.08 8.86 9.75
C GLY A 35 21.23 7.83 10.52
N LYS A 36 19.98 8.12 10.88
CA LYS A 36 19.07 7.21 11.61
C LYS A 36 18.01 6.59 10.68
N PRO A 37 17.67 5.30 10.82
CA PRO A 37 16.59 4.69 10.05
C PRO A 37 15.25 5.36 10.36
N LEU A 38 14.48 5.65 9.32
CA LEU A 38 13.10 6.12 9.46
C LEU A 38 12.19 4.97 9.90
N ARG A 39 11.17 5.29 10.68
CA ARG A 39 10.13 4.30 11.02
C ARG A 39 9.25 4.09 9.80
N LEU A 40 9.19 2.86 9.31
CA LEU A 40 8.33 2.47 8.20
C LEU A 40 6.92 2.23 8.74
N VAL A 41 5.94 2.92 8.16
CA VAL A 41 4.52 2.79 8.52
C VAL A 41 3.71 2.69 7.24
N ASP A 42 2.68 1.85 7.25
CA ASP A 42 1.72 1.77 6.15
C ASP A 42 0.29 1.80 6.71
N LYS A 43 -0.65 2.29 5.90
CA LYS A 43 -2.08 2.27 6.18
C LYS A 43 -2.81 1.73 4.97
N HIS A 44 -3.62 0.70 5.21
CA HIS A 44 -4.51 0.14 4.21
C HIS A 44 -5.99 0.39 4.56
N SER A 45 -6.83 0.64 3.55
CA SER A 45 -8.30 0.68 3.69
C SER A 45 -8.87 -0.58 3.08
N THR A 46 -9.93 -1.16 3.67
CA THR A 46 -10.67 -2.25 3.01
C THR A 46 -11.50 -1.77 1.82
N GLY A 47 -11.69 -0.46 1.68
CA GLY A 47 -12.49 0.17 0.63
C GLY A 47 -13.63 1.02 1.21
N GLY A 48 -13.94 2.13 0.56
CA GLY A 48 -15.02 3.03 0.95
C GLY A 48 -15.35 4.05 -0.13
N VAL A 49 -16.62 4.49 -0.18
CA VAL A 49 -17.06 5.54 -1.10
C VAL A 49 -16.54 6.89 -0.62
N GLY A 50 -15.80 7.59 -1.47
CA GLY A 50 -15.18 8.87 -1.12
C GLY A 50 -14.01 8.77 -0.14
N ASP A 51 -13.53 7.56 0.19
CA ASP A 51 -12.38 7.40 1.08
C ASP A 51 -11.11 7.95 0.43
N LYS A 52 -10.66 9.07 0.96
CA LYS A 52 -9.46 9.78 0.52
C LYS A 52 -8.40 9.87 1.61
N ILE A 53 -8.56 9.18 2.74
CA ILE A 53 -7.74 9.40 3.94
C ILE A 53 -6.24 9.18 3.69
N THR A 54 -5.88 8.27 2.78
CA THR A 54 -4.48 8.03 2.42
C THR A 54 -3.79 9.30 1.91
N ILE A 55 -4.47 10.11 1.09
CA ILE A 55 -3.89 11.30 0.44
C ILE A 55 -3.39 12.34 1.46
N PRO A 56 -4.16 12.77 2.47
CA PRO A 56 -3.67 13.67 3.51
C PRO A 56 -2.87 12.95 4.61
N LEU A 57 -3.07 11.65 4.84
CA LEU A 57 -2.39 10.95 5.93
C LEU A 57 -0.89 10.72 5.64
N VAL A 58 -0.54 10.33 4.42
CA VAL A 58 0.85 10.10 4.01
C VAL A 58 1.75 11.31 4.32
N PRO A 59 1.44 12.55 3.87
CA PRO A 59 2.29 13.71 4.17
C PRO A 59 2.32 14.06 5.66
N VAL A 60 1.23 13.81 6.41
CA VAL A 60 1.22 14.01 7.88
C VAL A 60 2.21 13.07 8.56
N VAL A 61 2.20 11.77 8.21
CA VAL A 61 3.16 10.80 8.78
C VAL A 61 4.60 11.19 8.42
N MET A 62 4.85 11.64 7.19
CA MET A 62 6.16 12.11 6.75
C MET A 62 6.62 13.37 7.51
N ALA A 63 5.70 14.31 7.76
CA ALA A 63 5.97 15.50 8.57
C ALA A 63 6.30 15.13 10.03
N CYS A 64 5.70 14.07 10.56
CA CYS A 64 6.02 13.52 11.88
C CYS A 64 7.30 12.66 11.92
N GLY A 65 8.04 12.54 10.81
CA GLY A 65 9.32 11.83 10.76
C GLY A 65 9.23 10.33 10.47
N GLY A 66 8.08 9.83 10.00
CA GLY A 66 7.95 8.49 9.46
C GLY A 66 8.28 8.42 7.96
N ALA A 67 8.46 7.21 7.44
CA ALA A 67 8.45 6.92 6.01
C ALA A 67 7.26 6.01 5.68
N VAL A 68 6.64 6.23 4.52
CA VAL A 68 5.43 5.52 4.09
C VAL A 68 5.68 4.85 2.74
N PRO A 69 6.43 3.73 2.69
CA PRO A 69 6.58 2.93 1.49
C PRO A 69 5.29 2.15 1.21
N GLN A 70 4.25 2.86 0.80
CA GLN A 70 2.90 2.33 0.68
C GLN A 70 2.62 1.80 -0.73
N ALA A 71 2.14 0.56 -0.81
CA ALA A 71 1.46 0.06 -1.99
C ALA A 71 -0.02 0.49 -1.95
N ALA A 72 -0.49 1.13 -3.02
CA ALA A 72 -1.88 1.55 -3.16
C ALA A 72 -2.59 0.79 -4.28
N GLY A 73 -3.90 0.60 -4.13
CA GLY A 73 -4.74 -0.06 -5.12
C GLY A 73 -5.48 0.93 -6.02
N ARG A 74 -5.95 0.39 -7.14
CA ARG A 74 -7.03 0.96 -7.96
C ARG A 74 -8.40 0.60 -7.37
N GLY A 75 -9.47 1.05 -8.01
CA GLY A 75 -10.84 0.75 -7.62
C GLY A 75 -11.12 -0.75 -7.53
N LEU A 76 -11.92 -1.14 -6.53
CA LEU A 76 -12.37 -2.51 -6.31
C LEU A 76 -13.88 -2.51 -6.04
N GLY A 77 -14.63 -3.20 -6.90
CA GLY A 77 -16.10 -3.13 -6.90
C GLY A 77 -16.58 -1.71 -7.15
N HIS A 78 -17.46 -1.19 -6.28
CA HIS A 78 -17.99 0.18 -6.37
C HIS A 78 -17.13 1.22 -5.64
N THR A 79 -16.05 0.79 -4.98
CA THR A 79 -15.18 1.70 -4.21
C THR A 79 -14.01 2.17 -5.08
N GLY A 80 -13.72 3.47 -5.04
CA GLY A 80 -12.63 4.06 -5.84
C GLY A 80 -11.26 3.91 -5.18
N GLY A 81 -10.21 3.67 -5.97
CA GLY A 81 -8.84 3.49 -5.51
C GLY A 81 -8.14 4.78 -5.09
N THR A 82 -7.00 4.67 -4.43
CA THR A 82 -6.13 5.84 -4.17
C THR A 82 -5.33 6.20 -5.40
N LEU A 83 -4.86 5.20 -6.17
CA LEU A 83 -4.10 5.44 -7.40
C LEU A 83 -4.91 6.21 -8.44
N ASP A 84 -6.17 5.81 -8.68
CA ASP A 84 -7.04 6.47 -9.66
C ASP A 84 -7.29 7.94 -9.28
N LYS A 85 -7.36 8.26 -7.98
CA LYS A 85 -7.50 9.64 -7.50
C LYS A 85 -6.23 10.45 -7.76
N LEU A 86 -5.05 9.88 -7.50
CA LEU A 86 -3.77 10.57 -7.72
C LEU A 86 -3.47 10.77 -9.20
N GLU A 87 -3.80 9.79 -10.06
CA GLU A 87 -3.63 9.89 -11.52
C GLU A 87 -4.55 10.92 -12.19
N SER A 88 -5.57 11.44 -11.47
CA SER A 88 -6.33 12.60 -11.95
C SER A 88 -5.51 13.90 -11.94
N ILE A 89 -4.38 13.92 -11.24
CA ILE A 89 -3.42 15.03 -11.24
C ILE A 89 -2.57 14.92 -12.52
N PRO A 90 -2.60 15.91 -13.42
CA PRO A 90 -1.81 15.85 -14.66
C PRO A 90 -0.32 15.62 -14.39
N GLY A 91 0.25 14.60 -15.04
CA GLY A 91 1.67 14.24 -14.92
C GLY A 91 2.02 13.32 -13.75
N PHE A 92 1.06 12.95 -12.90
CA PHE A 92 1.30 11.93 -11.88
C PHE A 92 1.36 10.52 -12.49
N THR A 93 2.29 9.69 -12.02
CA THR A 93 2.37 8.26 -12.36
C THR A 93 2.56 7.42 -11.09
N ALA A 94 1.86 6.28 -11.03
CA ALA A 94 2.01 5.28 -9.98
C ALA A 94 3.15 4.28 -10.25
N GLU A 95 3.64 4.23 -11.50
CA GLU A 95 4.71 3.32 -11.91
C GLU A 95 6.04 3.82 -11.36
N ILE A 96 6.65 3.02 -10.49
CA ILE A 96 7.96 3.29 -9.90
C ILE A 96 8.83 2.06 -10.17
N THR A 97 9.99 2.27 -10.75
CA THR A 97 11.05 1.26 -10.82
C THR A 97 12.03 1.52 -9.70
N LYS A 98 12.29 0.52 -8.85
CA LYS A 98 13.45 0.57 -7.96
C LYS A 98 14.62 -0.03 -8.75
N VAL A 99 15.57 0.80 -9.14
CA VAL A 99 16.87 0.37 -9.68
C VAL A 99 17.76 -0.05 -8.52
#